data_AF-A0A5E4Q6S2-F1
#
_entry.id   AF-A0A5E4Q6S2-F1
#
_cell.length_a   1.000
_cell.length_b   1.000
_cell.length_c   1.000
_cell.angle_alpha   90.00
_cell.angle_beta   90.00
_cell.angle_gamma   90.00
#
_symmetry.space_group_name_H-M   'P 1'
#
loop_
_entity.id
_entity.type
_entity.pdbx_description
1 polymer ?
#
loop_
_entity_poly.entity_id
_entity_poly.type
_entity_poly.pdbx_seq_one_letter_code
_entity_poly.pdbx_strand_id
1 'polypeptide(L)'
;MLRGTICAMLALVAAACSRENIPHYDIREAPILFEKFKKDYNRHYASEYDEKIHYEAFVKQLKKIIQDNSRGRYIADINKFADYTDEEFNHMNGLILPRGRRSV
;
A
#
# COMPACT_ATOMS: atom_id res chain seq x y z
N MET A 1 -0.36 -61.43 3.00
CA MET A 1 -1.29 -61.20 1.89
C MET A 1 -2.06 -59.93 2.15
N LEU A 2 -1.96 -59.01 1.19
CA LEU A 2 -2.44 -57.64 1.15
C LEU A 2 -3.92 -57.59 0.75
N ARG A 3 -4.78 -56.94 1.55
CA ARG A 3 -6.07 -56.32 1.15
C ARG A 3 -6.37 -55.27 2.24
N GLY A 4 -6.10 -53.97 2.09
CA GLY A 4 -6.50 -53.12 0.97
C GLY A 4 -7.70 -52.25 1.39
N THR A 5 -7.61 -51.53 2.52
CA THR A 5 -8.56 -50.45 2.85
C THR A 5 -8.00 -49.15 2.32
N ILE A 6 -8.44 -48.88 1.10
CA ILE A 6 -8.22 -47.71 0.28
C ILE A 6 -8.65 -46.45 1.03
N CYS A 7 -7.72 -45.48 1.06
CA CYS A 7 -7.91 -44.05 0.88
C CYS A 7 -9.35 -43.53 0.98
N ALA A 8 -9.75 -42.98 2.13
CA ALA A 8 -10.83 -41.98 2.19
C ALA A 8 -10.82 -41.19 3.51
N MET A 9 -9.66 -40.68 3.94
CA MET A 9 -9.65 -39.39 4.64
C MET A 9 -9.04 -38.39 3.69
N LEU A 10 -9.81 -38.18 2.62
CA LEU A 10 -9.68 -37.09 1.67
C LEU A 10 -9.53 -35.79 2.46
N ALA A 11 -8.32 -35.25 2.38
CA ALA A 11 -8.06 -33.82 2.17
C ALA A 11 -9.28 -32.91 2.29
N LEU A 12 -9.72 -32.66 3.52
CA LEU A 12 -10.31 -31.37 3.85
C LEU A 12 -9.15 -30.40 4.08
N VAL A 13 -8.30 -30.26 3.05
CA VAL A 13 -7.61 -29.01 2.81
C VAL A 13 -8.76 -28.08 2.47
N ALA A 14 -9.39 -27.54 3.51
CA ALA A 14 -10.24 -26.39 3.36
C ALA A 14 -9.38 -25.40 2.59
N ALA A 15 -9.72 -25.21 1.31
CA ALA A 15 -9.30 -24.07 0.56
C ALA A 15 -9.90 -22.86 1.30
N ALA A 16 -9.28 -22.49 2.42
CA ALA A 16 -9.21 -21.11 2.81
C ALA A 16 -8.45 -20.49 1.64
N CYS A 17 -9.20 -20.08 0.60
CA CYS A 17 -8.72 -19.05 -0.31
C CYS A 17 -8.04 -18.04 0.59
N SER A 18 -6.73 -17.91 0.45
CA SER A 18 -5.92 -17.00 1.23
C SER A 18 -6.67 -15.68 1.24
N ARG A 19 -7.29 -15.31 2.37
CA ARG A 19 -7.79 -13.94 2.50
C ARG A 19 -6.53 -13.13 2.36
N GLU A 20 -6.38 -12.42 1.25
CA GLU A 20 -5.30 -11.46 1.11
C GLU A 20 -5.35 -10.61 2.37
N ASN A 21 -4.21 -10.49 3.06
CA ASN A 21 -4.14 -9.82 4.36
C ASN A 21 -4.30 -8.32 4.11
N ILE A 22 -5.54 -7.85 3.97
CA ILE A 22 -5.87 -6.45 3.73
C ILE A 22 -5.40 -5.66 4.96
N PRO A 23 -4.47 -4.70 4.82
CA PRO A 23 -4.07 -3.87 5.94
C PRO A 23 -5.26 -3.06 6.46
N HIS A 24 -5.49 -3.17 7.77
CA HIS A 24 -6.49 -2.39 8.49
C HIS A 24 -5.81 -1.34 9.34
N TYR A 25 -5.92 -0.07 8.93
CA TYR A 25 -5.37 1.06 9.66
C TYR A 25 -6.44 1.85 10.38
N ASP A 26 -6.06 2.40 11.53
CA ASP A 26 -6.81 3.44 12.22
C ASP A 26 -6.17 4.81 11.96
N ILE A 27 -6.97 5.79 11.53
CA ILE A 27 -6.48 7.15 11.30
C ILE A 27 -5.91 7.79 12.58
N ARG A 28 -6.35 7.36 13.76
CA ARG A 28 -5.84 7.82 15.06
C ARG A 28 -4.41 7.36 15.32
N GLU A 29 -3.97 6.29 14.66
CA GLU A 29 -2.61 5.76 14.76
C GLU A 29 -1.63 6.44 13.78
N ALA A 30 -2.08 7.42 12.99
CA ALA A 30 -1.23 8.09 12.00
C ALA A 30 0.12 8.59 12.56
N PRO A 31 0.23 9.18 13.78
CA PRO A 31 1.53 9.56 14.33
C PRO A 31 2.48 8.37 14.50
N ILE A 32 2.00 7.25 15.04
CA ILE A 32 2.82 6.06 15.31
C ILE A 32 3.17 5.34 14.00
N LEU A 33 2.23 5.29 13.06
CA LEU A 33 2.44 4.73 11.72
C LEU A 33 3.46 5.55 10.93
N PHE A 34 3.46 6.88 11.07
CA PHE A 34 4.46 7.75 10.44
C PHE A 34 5.85 7.54 11.03
N GLU A 35 5.98 7.42 12.36
CA GLU A 35 7.26 7.07 12.99
C GLU A 35 7.79 5.71 12.52
N LYS A 36 6.90 4.72 12.37
CA LYS A 36 7.26 3.42 11.81
C LYS A 36 7.70 3.55 10.35
N PHE A 37 6.92 4.27 9.53
CA PHE A 37 7.21 4.53 8.13
C PHE A 37 8.58 5.18 7.93
N LYS A 38 8.92 6.20 8.74
CA LYS A 38 10.24 6.84 8.69
C LYS A 38 11.37 5.83 8.89
N LYS A 39 11.20 4.89 9.83
CA LYS A 39 12.19 3.84 10.10
C LYS A 39 12.25 2.80 8.97
N ASP A 40 11.09 2.30 8.54
CA ASP A 40 10.98 1.25 7.53
C ASP A 40 11.57 1.68 6.17
N TYR A 41 11.40 2.95 5.81
CA TYR A 41 11.85 3.51 4.53
C TYR A 41 13.05 4.45 4.67
N ASN A 42 13.69 4.49 5.84
CA ASN A 42 14.85 5.32 6.14
C ASN A 42 14.68 6.78 5.70
N ARG A 43 13.56 7.39 6.11
CA ARG A 43 13.22 8.78 5.78
C ARG A 43 13.97 9.75 6.68
N HIS A 44 14.51 10.78 6.04
CA HIS A 44 15.16 11.91 6.68
C HIS A 44 14.63 13.17 6.01
N TYR A 45 14.22 14.14 6.81
CA TYR A 45 13.67 15.41 6.34
C TYR A 45 14.65 16.54 6.64
N ALA A 46 14.67 17.57 5.79
CA ALA A 46 15.65 18.64 5.88
C ALA A 46 15.41 19.56 7.09
N SER A 47 14.18 19.62 7.58
CA SER A 47 13.77 20.45 8.72
C SER A 47 12.48 19.92 9.35
N GLU A 48 12.12 20.43 10.53
CA GLU A 48 10.82 20.14 11.16
C GLU A 48 9.64 20.60 10.29
N TYR A 49 9.81 21.69 9.54
CA TYR A 49 8.78 22.17 8.61
C TYR A 49 8.57 21.22 7.44
N ASP A 50 9.67 20.69 6.90
CA ASP A 50 9.67 19.68 5.83
C ASP A 50 9.02 18.37 6.31
N GLU A 51 9.41 17.90 7.50
CA GLU A 51 8.81 16.73 8.14
C GLU A 51 7.30 16.91 8.35
N LYS A 52 6.87 18.11 8.76
CA LYS A 52 5.44 18.41 8.93
C LYS A 52 4.66 18.31 7.61
N ILE A 53 5.21 18.84 6.51
CA ILE A 53 4.59 18.74 5.18
C ILE A 53 4.44 17.27 4.77
N HIS A 54 5.49 16.47 4.95
CA HIS A 54 5.47 15.05 4.63
C HIS A 54 4.53 14.25 5.55
N TYR A 55 4.41 14.63 6.81
CA TYR A 55 3.42 14.03 7.72
C TYR A 55 1.99 14.32 7.26
N GLU A 56 1.68 15.55 6.83
CA GLU A 56 0.37 15.91 6.29
C GLU A 56 0.05 15.11 5.02
N ALA A 57 1.04 14.95 4.13
CA ALA A 57 0.92 14.10 2.94
C ALA A 57 0.69 12.62 3.30
N PHE A 58 1.42 12.09 4.28
CA PHE A 58 1.23 10.74 4.81
C PHE A 58 -0.17 10.51 5.37
N VAL A 59 -0.70 11.44 6.16
CA VAL A 59 -2.07 11.36 6.70
C VAL A 59 -3.10 11.34 5.56
N LYS A 60 -2.91 12.16 4.52
CA LYS A 60 -3.77 12.18 3.33
C LYS A 60 -3.75 10.83 2.61
N GLN A 61 -2.57 10.24 2.43
CA GLN A 61 -2.41 8.95 1.77
C GLN A 61 -2.97 7.78 2.62
N LEU A 62 -2.82 7.83 3.94
CA LEU A 62 -3.40 6.85 4.87
C LEU A 62 -4.93 6.83 4.79
N LYS A 63 -5.58 8.00 4.77
CA LYS A 63 -7.04 8.11 4.56
C LYS A 63 -7.46 7.48 3.24
N LYS A 64 -6.69 7.69 2.18
CA LYS A 64 -6.94 7.11 0.87
C LYS A 64 -6.81 5.59 0.89
N ILE A 65 -5.77 5.04 1.52
CA ILE A 65 -5.59 3.59 1.71
C ILE A 65 -6.79 2.99 2.43
N ILE A 66 -7.20 3.57 3.56
CA ILE A 66 -8.37 3.11 4.35
C ILE A 66 -9.63 3.09 3.48
N GLN A 67 -9.89 4.16 2.73
CA GLN A 67 -11.06 4.27 1.85
C GLN A 67 -11.02 3.28 0.68
N ASP A 68 -9.85 3.05 0.09
CA ASP A 68 -9.73 2.15 -1.06
C ASP A 68 -9.87 0.68 -0.62
N ASN A 69 -9.29 0.33 0.52
CA ASN A 69 -9.46 -1.00 1.13
C ASN A 69 -10.91 -1.25 1.55
N SER A 70 -11.65 -0.23 2.02
CA SER A 70 -13.07 -0.38 2.33
C SER A 70 -13.95 -0.62 1.10
N ARG A 71 -13.47 -0.26 -0.10
CA ARG A 71 -14.18 -0.46 -1.37
C ARG A 71 -13.89 -1.83 -2.01
N GLY A 72 -12.81 -2.50 -1.62
CA GLY A 72 -12.49 -3.87 -2.05
C GLY A 72 -12.19 -4.06 -3.55
N ARG A 73 -11.77 -3.01 -4.26
CA ARG A 73 -11.39 -3.13 -5.70
C ARG A 73 -9.94 -3.56 -5.93
N TYR A 74 -9.08 -3.24 -4.98
CA TYR A 74 -7.67 -3.58 -4.92
C TYR A 74 -7.22 -3.40 -3.46
N ILE A 75 -6.07 -3.95 -3.11
CA ILE A 75 -5.46 -3.75 -1.80
C ILE A 75 -4.42 -2.64 -1.91
N ALA A 76 -4.62 -1.61 -1.09
CA ALA A 76 -3.67 -0.54 -0.86
C ALA A 76 -2.97 -0.76 0.49
N ASP A 77 -1.70 -0.36 0.56
CA ASP A 77 -0.84 -0.51 1.72
C ASP A 77 0.08 0.73 1.85
N ILE A 78 0.57 1.00 3.05
CA ILE A 78 1.65 1.96 3.26
C ILE A 78 2.88 1.43 2.51
N ASN A 79 3.40 2.26 1.60
CA ASN A 79 4.58 1.93 0.82
C ASN A 79 5.56 3.10 0.81
N LYS A 80 6.69 2.97 0.12
CA LYS A 80 7.72 4.02 0.08
C LYS A 80 7.17 5.38 -0.36
N PHE A 81 6.13 5.46 -1.19
CA PHE A 81 5.56 6.72 -1.65
C PHE A 81 4.49 7.31 -0.72
N ALA A 82 4.31 6.74 0.47
CA ALA A 82 3.19 7.11 1.35
C ALA A 82 3.26 8.57 1.83
N ASP A 83 4.44 9.18 1.90
CA ASP A 83 4.65 10.56 2.34
C ASP A 83 4.86 11.55 1.18
N TYR A 84 4.69 11.13 -0.07
CA TYR A 84 4.89 12.01 -1.21
C TYR A 84 3.85 13.13 -1.23
N THR A 85 4.33 14.36 -1.33
CA THR A 85 3.50 15.54 -1.60
C THR A 85 2.90 15.46 -2.99
N ASP A 86 1.85 16.26 -3.23
CA ASP A 86 1.23 16.34 -4.57
C ASP A 86 2.26 16.81 -5.62
N GLU A 87 3.19 17.69 -5.25
CA GLU A 87 4.27 18.16 -6.12
C GLU A 87 5.23 17.02 -6.49
N GLU A 88 5.71 16.24 -5.51
CA GLU A 88 6.59 15.10 -5.77
C GLU A 88 5.91 14.02 -6.62
N PHE A 89 4.63 13.76 -6.37
CA PHE A 89 3.84 12.86 -7.22
C PHE A 89 3.75 13.36 -8.67
N ASN A 90 3.53 14.66 -8.87
CA ASN A 90 3.47 15.26 -10.21
C ASN A 90 4.82 15.21 -10.94
N HIS A 91 5.93 15.14 -10.20
CA HIS A 91 7.26 14.96 -10.76
C HIS A 91 7.65 13.50 -11.03
N MET A 92 6.81 12.51 -10.69
CA MET A 92 7.04 11.09 -10.99
C MET A 92 6.76 10.69 -12.46
N ASN A 93 6.89 11.63 -13.39
CA ASN A 93 6.60 11.40 -14.81
C ASN A 93 7.89 11.18 -15.60
N GLY A 94 8.15 9.93 -16.02
CA GLY A 94 9.25 9.59 -16.93
C GLY A 94 8.86 9.62 -18.42
N LEU A 95 7.58 9.83 -18.73
CA LEU A 95 7.09 9.79 -20.11
C LEU A 95 7.41 11.11 -20.83
N ILE A 96 8.44 11.08 -21.66
CA ILE A 96 8.76 12.15 -22.60
C ILE A 96 8.04 11.84 -23.91
N LEU A 97 6.90 12.50 -24.14
CA LEU A 97 6.22 12.42 -25.42
C LEU A 97 7.05 13.18 -26.48
N PRO A 98 7.31 12.58 -27.66
CA PRO A 98 7.92 13.32 -28.75
C PRO A 98 7.01 14.50 -29.11
N ARG A 99 7.59 15.70 -29.23
CA ARG A 99 6.83 16.86 -29.73
C ARG A 99 6.44 16.59 -31.19
N GLY A 100 5.18 16.20 -31.41
CA GLY A 100 4.55 16.21 -32.73
C GLY A 100 3.89 14.90 -33.14
N ARG A 101 2.61 14.76 -32.83
CA ARG A 101 1.53 14.84 -33.82
C ARG A 101 0.33 15.47 -33.12
N ARG A 102 0.08 16.76 -33.38
CA ARG A 102 -1.31 17.24 -33.32
C ARG A 102 -2.03 16.46 -34.41
N SER A 103 -2.82 15.47 -34.03
CA SER A 103 -3.90 15.04 -34.90
C SER A 103 -4.84 16.24 -35.02
N VAL A 104 -4.88 16.78 -36.23
CA VAL A 104 -5.96 17.67 -36.71
C VAL A 104 -7.32 17.04 -36.44
#